data_AF-A0A6M0QSN6-F1
#
_entry.id   AF-A0A6M0QSN6-F1
#
_cell.length_a   1.000
_cell.length_b   1.000
_cell.length_c   1.000
_cell.angle_alpha   90.00
_cell.angle_beta   90.00
_cell.angle_gamma   90.00
#
_symmetry.space_group_name_H-M   'P 1'
#
loop_
_entity.id
_entity.type
_entity.pdbx_description
1 polymer ?
#
loop_
_entity_poly.entity_id
_entity_poly.type
_entity_poly.pdbx_seq_one_letter_code
_entity_poly.pdbx_strand_id
1 'polypeptide(L)' 'MTLLLLGLGLVLVIEGLVLALAPLRMEDMLRLLAGLSQDQRRVMGLLAVAVGTGLVLLARYLGA' A
#
# COMPACT_ATOMS: atom_id res chain seq x y z
N MET A 1 2.77 -17.68 12.65
CA MET A 1 4.16 -17.25 12.36
C MET A 1 4.45 -17.20 10.87
N THR A 2 4.09 -18.22 10.08
CA THR A 2 4.28 -18.25 8.62
C THR A 2 3.58 -17.10 7.86
N LEU A 3 2.36 -16.74 8.24
CA LEU A 3 1.61 -15.66 7.57
C LEU A 3 2.29 -14.29 7.69
N LEU A 4 2.96 -14.03 8.82
CA LEU A 4 3.70 -12.78 9.04
C LEU A 4 4.91 -12.69 8.10
N LEU A 5 5.66 -13.79 7.96
CA LEU A 5 6.79 -13.87 7.04
C LEU A 5 6.34 -13.73 5.58
N LEU A 6 5.21 -14.35 5.21
CA LEU A 6 4.63 -14.21 3.87
C LEU A 6 4.18 -12.77 3.60
N GLY A 7 3.45 -12.16 4.54
CA GLY A 7 2.98 -10.78 4.42
C GLY A 7 4.15 -9.80 4.30
N LEU A 8 5.16 -9.92 5.16
CA LEU A 8 6.38 -9.11 5.08
C LEU A 8 7.14 -9.34 3.76
N GLY A 9 7.28 -10.58 3.33
CA GLY A 9 7.93 -10.92 2.06
C GLY A 9 7.22 -10.29 0.86
N LEU A 10 5.88 -10.37 0.82
CA LEU A 10 5.08 -9.74 -0.24
C LEU A 10 5.21 -8.22 -0.23
N VAL A 11 5.17 -7.57 0.94
CA VAL A 11 5.39 -6.11 1.07
C VAL A 11 6.76 -5.73 0.52
N LEU A 12 7.82 -6.45 0.92
CA LEU A 12 9.19 -6.19 0.43
C LEU A 12 9.32 -6.37 -1.08
N VAL A 13 8.71 -7.41 -1.65
CA VAL A 13 8.71 -7.65 -3.10
C VAL A 13 7.98 -6.52 -3.82
N ILE A 14 6.77 -6.15 -3.38
CA ILE A 14 5.99 -5.10 -4.03
C ILE A 14 6.71 -3.76 -3.94
N GLU A 15 7.11 -3.32 -2.76
CA GLU A 15 7.84 -2.05 -2.55
C GLU A 15 9.17 -2.02 -3.31
N GLY A 16 9.91 -3.13 -3.30
CA GLY A 16 11.16 -3.28 -4.06
C GLY A 16 10.95 -3.21 -5.57
N LEU A 17 9.85 -3.75 -6.08
CA LEU A 17 9.48 -3.64 -7.51
C LEU A 17 9.13 -2.20 -7.88
N VAL A 18 8.43 -1.45 -7.02
CA VAL A 18 8.15 -0.03 -7.28
C VAL A 18 9.47 0.74 -7.40
N LEU A 19 10.42 0.50 -6.46
CA LEU A 19 11.74 1.13 -6.48
C LEU A 19 12.59 0.72 -7.71
N ALA A 20 12.55 -0.56 -8.09
CA ALA A 20 13.36 -1.08 -9.19
C ALA A 20 12.81 -0.70 -10.58
N LEU A 21 11.48 -0.69 -10.76
CA LEU A 21 10.83 -0.54 -12.06
C LEU A 21 10.32 0.88 -12.33
N ALA A 22 9.99 1.65 -11.29
CA ALA A 22 9.40 2.98 -11.44
C ALA A 22 10.16 4.09 -10.67
N PRO A 23 11.51 4.10 -10.62
CA PRO A 23 12.26 5.09 -9.83
C PRO A 23 11.95 6.54 -10.26
N LEU A 24 11.72 6.79 -11.56
CA LEU A 24 11.45 8.14 -12.06
C LEU A 24 10.04 8.65 -11.75
N ARG A 25 9.04 7.76 -11.57
CA ARG A 25 7.66 8.17 -11.29
C ARG A 25 7.43 8.47 -9.81
N MET A 26 8.32 8.00 -8.94
CA MET A 26 8.24 8.26 -7.51
C MET A 26 8.40 9.72 -7.14
N GLU A 27 9.27 10.46 -7.84
CA GLU A 27 9.43 11.91 -7.59
C GLU A 27 8.16 12.70 -7.89
N ASP A 28 7.50 12.40 -9.02
CA ASP A 28 6.25 13.06 -9.39
C ASP A 28 5.11 12.70 -8.43
N MET A 29 5.02 11.44 -8.01
CA MET A 29 4.05 11.02 -6.99
C MET A 29 4.32 11.70 -5.64
N LEU A 30 5.58 11.85 -5.24
CA LEU A 30 5.96 12.57 -4.02
C LEU A 30 5.61 14.05 -4.10
N ARG A 31 5.81 14.71 -5.25
CA ARG A 31 5.39 16.10 -5.46
C ARG A 31 3.88 16.26 -5.36
N LEU A 32 3.12 15.33 -5.94
CA LEU A 32 1.65 15.31 -5.82
C LEU A 32 1.22 15.14 -4.37
N LEU A 33 1.80 14.19 -3.64
CA LEU A 33 1.52 13.97 -2.22
C LEU A 33 1.94 15.17 -1.37
N ALA A 34 3.07 15.80 -1.68
CA ALA A 34 3.57 16.99 -1.01
C ALA A 34 2.61 18.20 -1.17
N GLY A 35 1.91 18.29 -2.30
CA GLY A 35 0.89 19.33 -2.54
C GLY A 35 -0.41 19.14 -1.75
N LEU A 36 -0.64 17.98 -1.14
CA LEU A 36 -1.87 17.68 -0.40
C LEU A 36 -1.78 18.17 1.04
N SER A 37 -2.89 18.66 1.58
CA SER A 37 -3.01 19.08 2.98
C SER A 37 -2.88 17.88 3.93
N GLN A 38 -2.60 18.15 5.20
CA GLN A 38 -2.45 17.09 6.21
C GLN A 38 -3.72 16.24 6.35
N ASP A 39 -4.90 16.87 6.31
CA ASP A 39 -6.19 16.16 6.37
C ASP A 39 -6.42 15.28 5.14
N GLN A 40 -6.08 15.76 3.94
CA GLN A 40 -6.19 14.97 2.72
C GLN A 40 -5.30 13.72 2.79
N ARG A 41 -4.04 13.86 3.24
CA ARG A 41 -3.12 12.74 3.44
C ARG A 41 -3.68 11.74 4.45
N ARG A 42 -4.26 12.22 5.54
CA ARG A 42 -4.88 11.38 6.57
C ARG A 42 -6.07 10.61 6.00
N VAL A 43 -6.96 11.26 5.26
CA VAL A 43 -8.13 10.63 4.64
C VAL A 43 -7.71 9.58 3.62
N MET A 44 -6.71 9.84 2.76
CA MET A 44 -6.19 8.81 1.85
C MET A 44 -5.61 7.62 2.60
N GLY A 45 -4.85 7.85 3.68
CA GLY A 45 -4.33 6.76 4.51
C GLY A 45 -5.45 5.92 5.13
N LEU A 46 -6.49 6.57 5.66
CA LEU A 46 -7.66 5.88 6.22
C LEU A 46 -8.43 5.09 5.15
N LEU A 47 -8.58 5.64 3.95
CA LEU A 47 -9.19 4.94 2.82
C LEU A 47 -8.37 3.72 2.40
N ALA A 48 -7.04 3.85 2.31
CA ALA A 48 -6.15 2.73 1.98
C ALA A 48 -6.27 1.60 3.03
N VAL A 49 -6.30 1.94 4.31
CA VAL A 49 -6.50 0.95 5.40
C VAL A 49 -7.89 0.29 5.31
N ALA A 50 -8.94 1.08 5.08
CA ALA A 50 -10.31 0.57 4.99
C ALA A 50 -10.48 -0.39 3.80
N VAL A 51 -10.00 0.00 2.63
CA VAL A 51 -10.02 -0.84 1.42
C VAL A 51 -9.16 -2.08 1.60
N GLY A 52 -7.92 -1.94 2.10
CA GLY A 52 -7.02 -3.07 2.35
C GLY A 52 -7.63 -4.08 3.32
N THR A 53 -8.23 -3.61 4.42
CA THR A 53 -8.93 -4.47 5.38
C THR A 53 -10.15 -5.15 4.75
N GLY A 54 -10.92 -4.42 3.93
CA GLY A 54 -12.04 -4.96 3.17
C GLY A 54 -11.62 -6.07 2.20
N LEU A 55 -10.50 -5.89 1.50
CA LEU A 55 -9.95 -6.91 0.61
C LEU A 55 -9.47 -8.15 1.36
N VAL A 56 -8.81 -7.98 2.51
CA VAL A 56 -8.40 -9.11 3.36
C VAL A 56 -9.63 -9.87 3.87
N LEU A 57 -10.66 -9.16 4.31
CA LEU A 57 -11.92 -9.78 4.73
C LEU A 57 -12.58 -10.55 3.57
N LEU A 58 -12.64 -9.94 2.38
CA LEU A 58 -13.20 -10.58 1.19
C LEU A 58 -12.42 -11.84 0.81
N ALA A 59 -11.09 -11.79 0.81
CA ALA A 59 -10.24 -12.94 0.53
C ALA A 59 -10.52 -14.08 1.52
N ARG A 60 -10.66 -13.76 2.82
CA ARG A 60 -11.04 -14.75 3.84
C ARG A 60 -12.43 -15.35 3.59
N TYR A 61 -13.41 -14.55 3.17
CA TYR A 61 -14.74 -15.07 2.82
C TYR A 61 -14.71 -15.98 1.58
N LEU A 62 -13.79 -15.74 0.65
CA LEU A 62 -13.60 -16.54 -0.56
C LEU A 62 -12.75 -17.81 -0.31
N GLY A 63 -12.34 -18.08 0.94
CA GLY A 63 -11.67 -19.32 1.34
C GLY A 63 -10.13 -19.25 1.37
N ALA A 64 -9.56 -18.04 1.38
CA ALA A 64 -8.13 -17.83 1.65
C ALA A 64 -7.78 -17.94 3.13
#